data_AF-A0A975Z8I8-F1
#
_entry.id   AF-A0A975Z8I8-F1
#
_cell.length_a   1.000
_cell.length_b   1.000
_cell.length_c   1.000
_cell.angle_alpha   90.00
_cell.angle_beta   90.00
_cell.angle_gamma   90.00
#
_symmetry.space_group_name_H-M   'P 1'
#
loop_
_entity.id
_entity.type
_entity.pdbx_description
1 polymer ?
#
loop_
_entity_poly.entity_id
_entity_poly.type
_entity_poly.pdbx_seq_one_letter_code
_entity_poly.pdbx_strand_id
1 'polypeptide(L)'
;MGQILRQEPGFKRSSFVQSCAYCGARFEVLLSRLAGEDEHEDYACPECNKGYTTHAALPPLVSLLAHRSDGKTDSYQETMF
;
A
#
# COMPACT_ATOMS: atom_id res chain seq x y z
N MET A 1 7.02 4.50 44.15
CA MET A 1 7.53 5.24 42.97
C MET A 1 7.39 4.34 41.75
N GLY A 2 6.20 4.29 41.15
CA GLY A 2 5.92 3.41 40.00
C GLY A 2 6.41 4.07 38.71
N GLN A 3 7.35 3.43 38.01
CA GLN A 3 7.82 3.88 36.71
C GLN A 3 6.67 3.81 35.70
N ILE A 4 6.30 4.96 35.14
CA ILE A 4 5.43 5.06 33.98
C ILE A 4 6.28 4.59 32.78
N LEU A 5 6.07 3.35 32.34
CA LEU A 5 6.59 2.87 31.06
C LEU A 5 5.85 3.64 29.97
N ARG A 6 6.46 4.73 29.48
CA ARG A 6 6.04 5.34 28.22
C ARG A 6 6.20 4.26 27.15
N GLN A 7 5.07 3.75 26.65
CA GLN A 7 5.08 2.91 25.47
C GLN A 7 5.56 3.80 24.33
N GLU A 8 6.82 3.68 23.95
CA GLU A 8 7.35 4.25 22.71
C GLU A 8 6.39 3.83 21.60
N PRO A 9 5.86 4.76 20.78
CA PRO A 9 4.88 4.40 19.77
C PRO A 9 5.54 3.39 18.84
N GLY A 10 5.08 2.15 18.95
CA GLY A 10 5.73 1.00 18.33
C GLY A 10 5.56 1.08 16.83
N PHE A 11 6.57 1.59 16.15
CA PHE A 11 6.61 1.64 14.70
C PHE A 11 6.72 0.21 14.15
N LYS A 12 5.67 -0.27 13.52
CA LYS A 12 5.58 -1.61 12.93
C LYS A 12 5.62 -1.51 11.41
N ARG A 13 6.67 -2.07 10.81
CA ARG A 13 6.73 -2.28 9.36
C ARG A 13 5.99 -3.57 9.01
N SER A 14 5.24 -3.58 7.92
CA SER A 14 4.54 -4.76 7.40
C SER A 14 4.56 -4.70 5.89
N SER A 15 4.98 -5.75 5.20
CA SER A 15 4.81 -5.85 3.75
C SER A 15 3.74 -6.89 3.41
N PHE A 16 3.08 -6.69 2.27
CA PHE A 16 2.21 -7.70 1.68
C PHE A 16 2.27 -7.62 0.16
N VAL A 17 1.98 -8.75 -0.50
CA VAL A 17 1.93 -8.79 -1.96
C VAL A 17 0.49 -8.53 -2.41
N GLN A 18 0.32 -7.53 -3.25
CA GLN A 18 -0.95 -7.18 -3.86
C GLN A 18 -0.93 -7.52 -5.35
N SER A 19 -2.00 -8.15 -5.82
CA SER A 19 -2.23 -8.38 -7.25
C SER A 19 -3.22 -7.34 -7.76
N CYS A 20 -2.89 -6.69 -8.87
CA CYS A 20 -3.78 -5.72 -9.50
C CYS A 20 -4.95 -6.43 -10.17
N ALA A 21 -6.18 -6.10 -9.78
CA ALA A 21 -7.38 -6.67 -10.40
C ALA A 21 -7.58 -6.24 -11.86
N TYR A 22 -7.06 -5.06 -12.24
CA TYR A 22 -7.21 -4.54 -13.60
C TYR A 22 -6.20 -5.13 -14.58
N CYS A 23 -4.89 -4.97 -14.33
CA CYS A 23 -3.86 -5.37 -15.27
C CYS A 23 -3.18 -6.71 -14.95
N GLY A 24 -3.48 -7.32 -13.80
CA GLY A 24 -2.85 -8.57 -13.34
C GLY A 24 -1.42 -8.44 -12.82
N ALA A 25 -0.85 -7.23 -12.77
CA ALA A 25 0.49 -7.02 -12.22
C ALA A 25 0.56 -7.41 -10.74
N ARG A 26 1.69 -7.95 -10.30
CA ARG A 26 1.95 -8.26 -8.88
C ARG A 26 3.00 -7.32 -8.33
N PHE A 27 2.74 -6.76 -7.17
CA PHE A 27 3.66 -5.83 -6.54
C PHE A 27 3.63 -6.02 -5.02
N GLU A 28 4.77 -5.80 -4.37
CA GLU A 28 4.88 -5.76 -2.93
C GLU A 28 4.59 -4.35 -2.44
N VAL A 29 3.80 -4.24 -1.38
CA VAL A 29 3.45 -2.99 -0.73
C VAL A 29 4.03 -3.03 0.68
N LEU A 30 4.99 -2.15 0.95
CA LEU A 30 5.62 -2.00 2.24
C LEU A 30 4.92 -0.88 3.03
N LEU A 31 4.22 -1.28 4.07
CA LEU A 31 3.50 -0.41 5.00
C LEU A 31 4.35 -0.10 6.23
N SER A 32 4.19 1.12 6.71
CA SER A 32 4.67 1.55 8.01
C SER A 32 3.48 1.95 8.85
N ARG A 33 3.22 1.24 9.94
CA ARG A 33 2.10 1.50 10.85
C ARG A 33 2.63 1.98 12.18
N LEU A 34 2.04 3.04 12.73
CA LEU A 34 2.27 3.40 14.12
C LEU A 34 1.20 2.76 14.99
N ALA A 35 1.61 2.11 16.08
CA ALA A 35 0.67 1.50 17.00
C ALA A 35 -0.21 2.59 17.65
N GLY A 36 -1.50 2.60 17.30
CA GLY A 36 -2.49 3.55 17.83
C GLY A 36 -2.91 4.65 16.85
N GLU A 37 -2.33 4.71 15.65
CA GLU A 37 -2.79 5.61 14.59
C GLU A 37 -3.58 4.83 13.53
N ASP A 38 -4.73 5.38 13.16
CA ASP A 38 -5.61 4.87 12.10
C ASP A 38 -5.51 5.77 10.87
N GLU A 39 -4.28 5.97 10.41
CA GLU A 39 -4.02 6.70 9.18
C GLU A 39 -4.18 5.77 7.97
N HIS A 40 -4.66 6.38 6.90
CA HIS A 40 -4.90 5.71 5.64
C HIS A 40 -4.10 6.44 4.58
N GLU A 41 -3.34 5.66 3.82
CA GLU A 41 -2.57 6.17 2.71
C GLU A 41 -3.01 5.51 1.42
N ASP A 42 -3.05 6.29 0.37
CA ASP A 42 -3.28 5.83 -0.98
C ASP A 42 -2.00 5.37 -1.66
N TYR A 43 -2.16 4.42 -2.57
CA TYR A 43 -1.10 3.93 -3.43
C TYR A 43 -1.66 3.43 -4.74
N ALA A 44 -0.85 3.53 -5.78
CA ALA A 44 -1.24 3.13 -7.12
C ALA A 44 -0.45 1.92 -7.60
N CYS A 45 -1.07 1.12 -8.46
CA CYS A 45 -0.34 0.13 -9.22
C CYS A 45 0.68 0.84 -10.13
N PRO A 46 1.97 0.45 -10.11
CA PRO A 46 3.01 1.13 -10.89
C PRO A 46 2.84 0.97 -12.40
N GLU A 47 2.04 0.02 -12.86
CA GLU A 47 1.80 -0.23 -14.28
C GLU A 47 0.52 0.48 -14.77
N CYS A 48 -0.62 0.24 -14.11
CA CYS A 48 -1.91 0.74 -14.58
C CYS A 48 -2.40 2.01 -13.86
N ASN A 49 -1.68 2.48 -12.85
CA ASN A 49 -2.10 3.59 -11.98
C ASN A 49 -3.44 3.39 -11.27
N LYS A 50 -3.95 2.14 -11.18
CA LYS A 50 -5.14 1.88 -10.37
C LYS A 50 -4.86 2.23 -8.91
N GLY A 51 -5.69 3.10 -8.34
CA GLY A 51 -5.62 3.50 -6.94
C GLY A 51 -6.13 2.41 -5.99
N TYR A 52 -5.52 2.37 -4.82
CA TYR A 52 -5.82 1.52 -3.67
C TYR A 52 -5.59 2.34 -2.40
N THR A 53 -6.22 1.92 -1.30
CA THR A 53 -6.07 2.55 0.01
C THR A 53 -5.68 1.48 1.02
N THR A 54 -4.78 1.81 1.95
CA THR A 54 -4.33 0.89 3.01
C THR A 54 -4.09 1.65 4.30
N HIS A 55 -4.19 0.95 5.43
CA HIS A 55 -3.85 1.50 6.74
C HIS A 55 -2.33 1.56 6.88
N ALA A 56 -1.78 2.78 6.80
CA ALA A 56 -0.39 3.09 6.99
C ALA A 56 -0.27 4.53 7.49
N ALA A 57 0.69 4.76 8.38
CA ALA A 57 1.04 6.07 8.91
C ALA A 57 2.02 6.84 7.99
N LEU A 58 2.56 6.18 6.96
CA LEU A 58 3.46 6.78 5.98
C LEU A 58 3.12 6.28 4.58
N PRO A 59 3.49 7.05 3.54
CA PRO A 59 3.30 6.66 2.15
C PRO A 59 3.87 5.26 1.90
N PRO A 60 3.03 4.29 1.50
CA PRO A 60 3.48 2.92 1.35
C PRO A 60 4.37 2.80 0.13
N LEU A 61 5.46 2.04 0.27
CA LEU A 61 6.40 1.85 -0.82
C LEU A 61 5.96 0.66 -1.67
N VAL A 62 5.71 0.91 -2.95
CA VAL A 62 5.26 -0.10 -3.90
C VAL A 62 6.44 -0.55 -4.76
N SER A 63 6.74 -1.85 -4.73
CA SER A 63 7.79 -2.46 -5.52
C SER A 63 7.20 -3.47 -6.49
N LEU A 64 7.41 -3.28 -7.80
CA LEU A 64 6.89 -4.17 -8.82
C LEU A 64 7.60 -5.54 -8.77
N LEU A 65 6.83 -6.61 -8.55
CA LEU A 65 7.35 -7.99 -8.52
C LEU A 65 7.17 -8.69 -9.88
N ALA A 66 6.03 -8.47 -10.52
CA ALA A 66 5.73 -9.01 -11.84
C ALA A 66 4.93 -7.99 -12.66
N HIS A 67 5.35 -7.84 -13.91
CA HIS A 67 4.62 -7.03 -14.90
C HIS A 67 3.19 -7.54 -15.12
N ARG A 68 2.38 -6.66 -15.69
CA ARG A 68 1.01 -6.93 -16.12
C ARG A 68 0.92 -8.20 -16.98
N SER A 69 -0.08 -9.03 -16.70
CA SER A 69 -0.36 -10.28 -17.43
C SER A 69 -1.49 -10.15 -18.45
N ASP A 70 -2.26 -9.06 -18.39
CA ASP A 70 -3.48 -8.87 -19.19
C ASP A 70 -3.21 -8.51 -20.66
N GLY A 71 -1.95 -8.29 -21.06
CA GLY A 71 -1.56 -7.96 -22.44
C GLY A 71 -1.92 -6.54 -22.90
N LYS A 72 -2.55 -5.75 -22.03
CA LYS A 72 -2.89 -4.34 -22.28
C LYS A 72 -1.85 -3.37 -21.73
N THR A 73 -1.71 -2.23 -22.38
CA THR A 73 -0.80 -1.13 -21.99
C THR A 73 -1.55 0.14 -21.58
N ASP A 74 -2.87 0.08 -21.42
CA ASP A 74 -3.64 1.23 -20.98
C ASP A 74 -3.55 1.43 -19.46
N SER A 75 -3.82 2.65 -19.02
CA SER A 75 -3.97 2.98 -17.60
C SER A 75 -5.43 2.80 -17.19
N TYR A 76 -5.65 2.41 -15.93
CA TYR A 76 -6.97 2.39 -15.33
C TYR A 76 -7.56 3.81 -15.39
N GLN A 77 -8.64 3.97 -16.15
CA GLN A 77 -9.42 5.20 -16.19
C GLN A 77 -10.71 4.95 -15.42
N GLU A 78 -10.85 5.61 -14.27
CA GLU A 78 -12.12 5.64 -13.57
C GLU A 78 -13.10 6.46 -14.41
N THR A 79 -13.93 5.77 -15.20
CA THR A 79 -14.95 6.43 -16.02
C THR A 79 -15.96 7.08 -15.08
N MET A 80 -15.83 8.38 -14.86
CA MET A 80 -16.86 9.23 -14.28
C MET A 80 -17.99 9.35 -15.30
N PHE A 81 -19.10 8.66 -15.05
CA PHE A 81 -20.37 8.85 -15.76
C PHE A 81 -21.28 9.78 -14.98
#